data_AF-A0A976PT81-F1
#
_entry.id   AF-A0A976PT81-F1
#
_cell.length_a   1.000
_cell.length_b   1.000
_cell.length_c   1.000
_cell.angle_alpha   90.00
_cell.angle_beta   90.00
_cell.angle_gamma   90.00
#
_symmetry.space_group_name_H-M   'P 1'
#
loop_
_entity.id
_entity.type
_entity.pdbx_description
1 polymer ?
#
loop_
_entity_poly.entity_id
_entity_poly.type
_entity_poly.pdbx_seq_one_letter_code
_entity_poly.pdbx_strand_id
1 'polypeptide(L)'
;MCVVCGCGEGKPAWKSPAGVDLHVGAGAARVSVPGMSQERAIRLEADILGANNRVAQQNRAHFQAHGVTALNLVSSPGSGKTTLLCATIEALGASRPQLPVAVIEGDQQTSFDADRIRATGAPAIQVNTGKGCHLDAPMVAAAFAQLH
;
A
#
# COMPACT_ATOMS: atom_id res chain seq x y z
N MET A 1 4.90 -0.41 14.06
CA MET A 1 5.12 -0.91 12.68
C MET A 1 4.17 -2.09 12.49
N CYS A 2 3.23 -2.04 11.55
CA CYS A 2 2.23 -3.09 11.36
C CYS A 2 2.92 -4.42 11.02
N VAL A 3 2.82 -5.39 11.91
CA VAL A 3 3.34 -6.77 11.72
C VAL A 3 2.57 -7.57 10.66
N VAL A 4 1.50 -6.97 10.09
CA VAL A 4 0.62 -7.56 9.07
C VAL A 4 1.08 -7.19 7.66
N CYS A 5 2.05 -6.28 7.52
CA CYS A 5 2.63 -5.95 6.22
C CYS A 5 3.75 -6.97 5.94
N GLY A 6 3.49 -7.92 5.04
CA GLY A 6 4.37 -9.04 4.66
C GLY A 6 5.72 -8.66 4.02
N CYS A 7 6.38 -7.61 4.48
CA CYS A 7 7.70 -7.18 4.06
C CYS A 7 8.73 -7.57 5.12
N GLY A 8 9.23 -8.81 5.07
CA GLY A 8 10.42 -9.22 5.83
C GLY A 8 10.52 -10.70 6.19
N GLU A 9 11.12 -11.50 5.32
CA GLU A 9 11.70 -12.82 5.68
C GLU A 9 13.04 -12.67 6.43
N GLY A 10 13.27 -11.56 7.13
CA GLY A 10 14.45 -11.38 7.96
C GLY A 10 14.23 -12.02 9.33
N LYS A 11 14.98 -13.08 9.67
CA LYS A 11 15.12 -13.50 11.07
C LYS A 11 15.69 -12.31 11.86
N PRO A 12 15.03 -11.79 12.92
CA PRO A 12 15.68 -10.86 13.80
C PRO A 12 16.72 -11.64 14.60
N ALA A 13 17.99 -11.54 14.20
CA ALA A 13 19.11 -11.97 15.01
C ALA A 13 19.41 -10.88 16.06
N TRP A 14 18.48 -10.66 16.99
CA TRP A 14 18.74 -9.86 18.19
C TRP A 14 18.47 -10.74 19.41
N LYS A 15 19.55 -11.14 20.09
CA LYS A 15 19.46 -11.75 21.42
C LYS A 15 19.36 -10.61 22.42
N SER A 16 18.15 -10.31 22.91
CA SER A 16 17.99 -9.46 24.10
C SER A 16 18.61 -10.17 25.31
N PRO A 17 19.29 -9.45 26.22
CA PRO A 17 19.67 -10.00 27.51
C PRO A 17 18.40 -10.33 28.32
N ALA A 18 18.51 -11.31 29.21
CA ALA A 18 17.42 -11.93 29.93
C ALA A 18 16.41 -10.93 30.56
N GLY A 19 15.13 -11.07 30.18
CA GLY A 19 14.06 -11.10 31.17
C GLY A 19 13.15 -9.88 31.37
N VAL A 20 12.94 -8.98 30.39
CA VAL A 20 11.99 -7.85 30.59
C VAL A 20 10.99 -7.60 29.45
N ASP A 21 11.13 -8.25 28.30
CA ASP A 21 10.27 -7.98 27.14
C ASP A 21 9.18 -9.05 26.97
N LEU A 22 7.90 -8.63 27.02
CA LEU A 22 6.76 -9.46 26.66
C LEU A 22 6.59 -9.48 25.13
N HIS A 23 7.12 -10.51 24.48
CA HIS A 23 6.96 -10.70 23.04
C HIS A 23 5.58 -11.30 22.70
N VAL A 24 4.61 -10.42 22.44
CA VAL A 24 3.29 -10.81 21.92
C VAL A 24 3.40 -11.12 20.43
N GLY A 25 2.94 -12.31 20.01
CA GLY A 25 2.96 -12.71 18.60
C GLY A 25 4.20 -13.47 18.15
N ALA A 26 4.95 -14.13 19.04
CA ALA A 26 6.07 -15.00 18.65
C ALA A 26 5.65 -16.37 18.05
N GLY A 27 4.36 -16.62 17.89
CA GLY A 27 3.82 -17.86 17.30
C GLY A 27 4.00 -17.91 15.77
N ALA A 28 3.66 -19.05 15.17
CA ALA A 28 3.82 -19.27 13.73
C ALA A 28 3.11 -18.22 12.86
N ALA A 29 1.98 -17.66 13.33
CA ALA A 29 1.24 -16.62 12.64
C ALA A 29 1.89 -15.22 12.78
N ARG A 30 2.91 -15.05 13.63
CA ARG A 30 3.56 -13.78 13.98
C ARG A 30 2.61 -12.67 14.49
N VAL A 31 1.38 -13.05 14.80
CA VAL A 31 0.31 -12.20 15.32
C VAL A 31 -0.39 -12.94 16.46
N SER A 32 -0.86 -12.19 17.44
CA SER A 32 -1.65 -12.71 18.55
C SER A 32 -3.00 -12.02 18.57
N VAL A 33 -4.06 -12.78 18.31
CA VAL A 33 -5.45 -12.31 18.42
C VAL A 33 -6.10 -13.07 19.57
N PRO A 34 -6.60 -12.39 20.62
CA PRO A 34 -7.29 -13.04 21.73
C PRO A 34 -8.41 -13.96 21.25
N GLY A 35 -8.43 -15.20 21.74
CA GLY A 35 -9.45 -16.20 21.38
C GLY A 35 -9.26 -16.87 20.01
N MET A 36 -8.13 -16.65 19.32
CA MET A 36 -7.83 -17.28 18.03
C MET A 36 -6.59 -18.17 18.09
N SER A 37 -6.69 -19.39 17.54
CA SER A 37 -5.53 -20.28 17.38
C SER A 37 -4.60 -19.78 16.26
N GLN A 38 -3.33 -20.16 16.33
CA GLN A 38 -2.33 -19.77 15.32
C GLN A 38 -2.69 -20.34 13.93
N GLU A 39 -3.20 -21.57 13.86
CA GLU A 39 -3.60 -22.22 12.61
C GLU A 39 -4.82 -21.55 11.98
N ARG A 40 -5.73 -21.02 12.81
CA ARG A 40 -6.87 -20.25 12.34
C ARG A 40 -6.44 -18.87 11.84
N ALA A 41 -5.51 -18.22 12.54
CA ALA A 41 -4.95 -16.94 12.12
C ALA A 41 -4.24 -17.05 10.76
N ILE A 42 -3.39 -18.06 10.58
CA ILE A 42 -2.67 -18.33 9.31
C ILE A 42 -3.64 -18.61 8.16
N ARG A 43 -4.66 -19.45 8.38
CA ARG A 43 -5.67 -19.74 7.34
C ARG A 43 -6.44 -18.49 6.93
N LEU A 44 -6.87 -17.69 7.90
CA LEU A 44 -7.57 -16.44 7.63
C LEU A 44 -6.69 -15.45 6.85
N GLU A 45 -5.43 -15.31 7.23
CA GLU A 45 -4.47 -14.48 6.50
C GLU A 45 -4.29 -14.96 5.06
N ALA A 46 -4.10 -16.27 4.86
CA ALA A 46 -3.97 -16.87 3.53
C ALA A 46 -5.23 -16.65 2.67
N ASP A 47 -6.41 -16.79 3.24
CA ASP A 47 -7.68 -16.57 2.55
C ASP A 47 -7.85 -15.09 2.14
N ILE A 48 -7.52 -14.15 3.04
CA ILE A 48 -7.58 -12.71 2.77
C ILE A 48 -6.58 -12.32 1.69
N LEU A 49 -5.32 -12.76 1.81
CA LEU A 49 -4.27 -12.50 0.82
C LEU A 49 -4.62 -13.13 -0.53
N GLY A 50 -5.18 -14.34 -0.53
CA GLY A 50 -5.65 -15.03 -1.73
C GLY A 50 -6.77 -14.26 -2.43
N ALA A 51 -7.76 -13.76 -1.69
CA ALA A 51 -8.82 -12.93 -2.24
C ALA A 51 -8.28 -11.63 -2.84
N ASN A 52 -7.38 -10.93 -2.14
CA ASN A 52 -6.75 -9.71 -2.63
C ASN A 52 -5.90 -9.98 -3.90
N ASN A 53 -5.14 -11.08 -3.93
CA ASN A 53 -4.30 -11.43 -5.08
C ASN A 53 -5.11 -11.71 -6.36
N ARG A 54 -6.31 -12.29 -6.24
CA ARG A 54 -7.21 -12.47 -7.39
C ARG A 54 -7.61 -11.12 -8.00
N VAL A 55 -8.01 -10.16 -7.17
CA VAL A 55 -8.37 -8.81 -7.65
C VAL A 55 -7.14 -8.07 -8.17
N ALA A 56 -5.98 -8.20 -7.51
CA ALA A 56 -4.74 -7.59 -7.99
C ALA A 56 -4.33 -8.10 -9.38
N GLN A 57 -4.59 -9.38 -9.69
CA GLN A 57 -4.35 -9.94 -11.02
C GLN A 57 -5.31 -9.35 -12.07
N GLN A 58 -6.57 -9.15 -11.71
CA GLN A 58 -7.55 -8.47 -12.58
C GLN A 58 -7.12 -7.01 -12.84
N ASN A 59 -6.67 -6.29 -11.81
CA ASN A 59 -6.16 -4.92 -11.96
C ASN A 59 -4.95 -4.87 -12.93
N ARG A 60 -3.99 -5.79 -12.79
CA ARG A 60 -2.84 -5.87 -13.70
C ARG A 60 -3.27 -6.09 -15.15
N ALA A 61 -4.21 -7.01 -15.39
CA ALA A 61 -4.75 -7.23 -16.73
C ALA A 61 -5.49 -5.99 -17.26
N HIS A 62 -6.25 -5.31 -16.39
CA HIS A 62 -6.95 -4.06 -16.72
C HIS A 62 -5.97 -2.96 -17.14
N PHE A 63 -4.92 -2.72 -16.34
CA PHE A 63 -3.88 -1.73 -16.64
C PHE A 63 -3.18 -2.05 -17.97
N GLN A 64 -2.81 -3.31 -18.19
CA GLN A 64 -2.19 -3.76 -19.44
C GLN A 64 -3.10 -3.53 -20.65
N ALA A 65 -4.39 -3.83 -20.54
CA ALA A 65 -5.36 -3.59 -21.60
C ALA A 65 -5.50 -2.09 -21.97
N HIS A 66 -5.19 -1.18 -21.05
CA HIS A 66 -5.19 0.26 -21.27
C HIS A 66 -3.79 0.83 -21.57
N GLY A 67 -2.76 -0.02 -21.71
CA GLY A 67 -1.39 0.43 -21.94
C GLY A 67 -0.76 1.17 -20.74
N VAL A 68 -1.30 0.98 -19.52
CA VAL A 68 -0.85 1.66 -18.31
C VAL A 68 0.27 0.87 -17.63
N THR A 69 1.41 1.52 -17.42
CA THR A 69 2.43 1.04 -16.49
C THR A 69 2.12 1.54 -15.10
N ALA A 70 1.64 0.67 -14.21
CA ALA A 70 1.33 1.03 -12.83
C ALA A 70 2.54 0.81 -11.91
N LEU A 71 2.87 1.81 -11.10
CA LEU A 71 3.94 1.74 -10.09
C LEU A 71 3.33 1.84 -8.70
N ASN A 72 3.74 0.94 -7.80
CA ASN A 72 3.33 0.98 -6.39
C ASN A 72 4.48 1.52 -5.53
N LEU A 73 4.31 2.72 -4.95
CA LEU A 73 5.28 3.32 -4.04
C LEU A 73 4.82 3.16 -2.59
N VAL A 74 5.58 2.38 -1.83
CA VAL A 74 5.34 2.16 -0.39
C VAL A 74 6.54 2.69 0.39
N SER A 75 6.27 3.44 1.45
CA SER A 75 7.32 4.00 2.30
C SER A 75 6.82 4.24 3.72
N SER A 76 7.75 4.52 4.64
CA SER A 76 7.40 4.96 5.99
C SER A 76 6.74 6.35 5.96
N PRO A 77 5.86 6.67 6.93
CA PRO A 77 5.32 8.02 7.09
C PRO A 77 6.46 9.06 7.19
N GLY A 78 6.30 10.21 6.52
CA GLY A 78 7.27 11.30 6.56
C GLY A 78 8.55 11.10 5.73
N SER A 79 8.70 9.99 5.00
CA SER A 79 9.91 9.73 4.19
C SER A 79 10.00 10.55 2.89
N GLY A 80 9.04 11.46 2.65
CA GLY A 80 9.03 12.32 1.46
C GLY A 80 8.38 11.75 0.20
N LYS A 81 7.56 10.67 0.29
CA LYS A 81 6.82 10.07 -0.85
C LYS A 81 6.14 11.12 -1.73
N THR A 82 5.33 11.99 -1.11
CA THR A 82 4.55 13.01 -1.84
C THR A 82 5.46 14.04 -2.49
N THR A 83 6.51 14.49 -1.79
CA THR A 83 7.47 15.45 -2.36
C THR A 83 8.19 14.86 -3.57
N LEU A 84 8.61 13.59 -3.50
CA LEU A 84 9.22 12.89 -4.63
C LEU A 84 8.24 12.77 -5.81
N LEU A 85 6.98 12.41 -5.55
CA LEU A 85 5.96 12.29 -6.60
C LEU A 85 5.72 13.63 -7.30
N CYS A 86 5.52 14.73 -6.55
CA CYS A 86 5.31 16.05 -7.14
C CYS A 86 6.47 16.46 -8.06
N ALA A 87 7.72 16.35 -7.57
CA ALA A 87 8.89 16.69 -8.36
C ALA A 87 9.06 15.78 -9.60
N THR A 88 8.70 14.50 -9.49
CA THR A 88 8.75 13.55 -10.61
C THR A 88 7.73 13.91 -11.68
N ILE A 89 6.50 14.27 -11.29
CA ILE A 89 5.43 14.67 -12.21
C ILE A 89 5.82 15.94 -12.96
N GLU A 90 6.33 16.96 -12.26
CA GLU A 90 6.79 18.20 -12.89
C GLU A 90 7.94 17.95 -13.88
N ALA A 91 8.93 17.13 -13.49
CA ALA A 91 10.04 16.77 -14.37
C ALA A 91 9.58 15.98 -15.61
N LEU A 92 8.60 15.08 -15.46
CA LEU A 92 7.99 14.36 -16.59
C LEU A 92 7.18 15.30 -17.48
N GLY A 93 6.40 16.23 -16.91
CA GLY A 93 5.67 17.23 -17.69
C GLY A 93 6.59 18.12 -18.52
N ALA A 94 7.75 18.50 -17.98
CA ALA A 94 8.75 19.29 -18.70
C ALA A 94 9.48 18.50 -19.79
N SER A 95 9.82 17.22 -19.53
CA SER A 95 10.63 16.40 -20.45
C SER A 95 9.82 15.56 -21.44
N ARG A 96 8.59 15.21 -21.10
CA ARG A 96 7.67 14.33 -21.86
C ARG A 96 6.21 14.82 -21.70
N PRO A 97 5.86 16.00 -22.22
CA PRO A 97 4.54 16.61 -22.01
C PRO A 97 3.35 15.79 -22.54
N GLN A 98 3.61 14.86 -23.47
CA GLN A 98 2.60 13.98 -24.05
C GLN A 98 2.38 12.69 -23.24
N LEU A 99 3.15 12.45 -22.16
CA LEU A 99 3.02 11.25 -21.33
C LEU A 99 1.96 11.50 -20.24
N PRO A 100 0.79 10.83 -20.28
CA PRO A 100 -0.21 10.98 -19.25
C PRO A 100 0.28 10.36 -17.93
N VAL A 101 0.10 11.08 -16.82
CA VAL A 101 0.43 10.61 -15.48
C VAL A 101 -0.75 10.90 -14.57
N ALA A 102 -1.16 9.88 -13.80
CA ALA A 102 -2.18 10.01 -12.77
C ALA A 102 -1.72 9.30 -11.50
N VAL A 103 -2.24 9.73 -10.35
CA VAL A 103 -1.88 9.15 -9.05
C VAL A 103 -3.13 8.66 -8.31
N ILE A 104 -3.03 7.47 -7.71
CA ILE A 104 -3.97 7.00 -6.70
C ILE A 104 -3.26 7.15 -5.36
N GLU A 105 -3.78 8.04 -4.52
CA GLU A 105 -3.26 8.35 -3.19
C GLU A 105 -4.07 7.58 -2.15
N GLY A 106 -3.39 6.93 -1.20
CA GLY A 106 -4.03 6.24 -0.09
C GLY A 106 -3.63 6.86 1.24
N ASP A 107 -4.58 7.53 1.90
CA ASP A 107 -4.43 8.12 3.23
C ASP A 107 -5.54 7.57 4.15
N GLN A 108 -5.41 7.75 5.46
CA GLN A 108 -6.46 7.31 6.39
C GLN A 108 -7.67 8.23 6.36
N GLN A 109 -7.48 9.54 6.23
CA GLN A 109 -8.56 10.50 6.42
C GLN A 109 -8.45 11.79 5.59
N THR A 110 -7.25 12.25 5.24
CA THR A 110 -7.06 13.59 4.66
C THR A 110 -6.82 13.54 3.16
N SER A 111 -7.10 14.64 2.45
CA SER A 111 -6.78 14.79 1.02
C SER A 111 -5.48 15.55 0.76
N PHE A 112 -4.71 15.89 1.80
CA PHE A 112 -3.59 16.83 1.69
C PHE A 112 -2.54 16.37 0.67
N ASP A 113 -2.21 15.08 0.65
CA ASP A 113 -1.25 14.55 -0.32
C ASP A 113 -1.81 14.54 -1.75
N ALA A 114 -3.08 14.16 -1.95
CA ALA A 114 -3.71 14.22 -3.26
C ALA A 114 -3.84 15.66 -3.78
N ASP A 115 -4.17 16.62 -2.93
CA ASP A 115 -4.30 18.04 -3.32
C ASP A 115 -2.95 18.63 -3.73
N ARG A 116 -1.87 18.29 -3.01
CA ARG A 116 -0.51 18.66 -3.40
C ARG A 116 -0.11 18.07 -4.76
N ILE A 117 -0.52 16.84 -5.04
CA ILE A 117 -0.27 16.22 -6.35
C ILE A 117 -1.10 16.92 -7.44
N ARG A 118 -2.39 17.20 -7.21
CA ARG A 118 -3.25 17.93 -8.18
C ARG A 118 -2.70 19.31 -8.52
N ALA A 119 -2.06 19.99 -7.58
CA ALA A 119 -1.42 21.28 -7.82
C ALA A 119 -0.30 21.23 -8.88
N THR A 120 0.27 20.05 -9.16
CA THR A 120 1.24 19.85 -10.27
C THR A 120 0.59 19.74 -11.65
N GLY A 121 -0.76 19.67 -11.71
CA GLY A 121 -1.54 19.47 -12.93
C GLY A 121 -1.90 18.02 -13.24
N ALA A 122 -1.29 17.04 -12.55
CA ALA A 122 -1.67 15.64 -12.72
C ALA A 122 -3.00 15.30 -12.01
N PRO A 123 -3.88 14.48 -12.62
CA PRO A 123 -5.02 13.90 -11.93
C PRO A 123 -4.56 13.07 -10.72
N ALA A 124 -5.21 13.28 -9.57
CA ALA A 124 -5.03 12.43 -8.41
C ALA A 124 -6.37 12.01 -7.81
N ILE A 125 -6.52 10.73 -7.50
CA ILE A 125 -7.67 10.17 -6.78
C ILE A 125 -7.25 9.89 -5.34
N GLN A 126 -7.95 10.51 -4.38
CA GLN A 126 -7.77 10.22 -2.96
C GLN A 126 -8.61 8.99 -2.60
N VAL A 127 -7.98 8.02 -1.95
CA VAL A 127 -8.65 6.88 -1.33
C VAL A 127 -8.49 7.00 0.18
N ASN A 128 -9.60 7.23 0.87
CA ASN A 128 -9.63 7.24 2.33
C ASN A 128 -9.78 5.82 2.85
N THR A 129 -8.70 5.25 3.37
CA THR A 129 -8.62 3.88 3.87
C THR A 129 -9.26 3.70 5.26
N GLY A 130 -9.68 4.80 5.91
CA GLY A 130 -10.28 4.79 7.23
C GLY A 130 -9.28 4.32 8.29
N LYS A 131 -9.53 3.17 8.90
CA LYS A 131 -8.58 2.54 9.85
C LYS A 131 -7.54 1.67 9.15
N GLY A 132 -7.65 1.46 7.84
CA GLY A 132 -6.64 0.77 7.05
C GLY A 132 -5.32 1.53 7.07
N CYS A 133 -4.21 0.80 6.91
CA CYS A 133 -2.87 1.39 6.79
C CYS A 133 -2.23 1.12 5.43
N HIS A 134 -3.01 0.57 4.50
CA HIS A 134 -2.59 0.20 3.16
C HIS A 134 -3.77 0.29 2.19
N LEU A 135 -3.46 0.33 0.90
CA LEU A 135 -4.42 0.13 -0.18
C LEU A 135 -4.53 -1.36 -0.51
N ASP A 136 -5.75 -1.86 -0.61
CA ASP A 136 -6.02 -3.19 -1.16
C ASP A 136 -6.37 -3.12 -2.66
N ALA A 137 -6.40 -4.27 -3.32
CA ALA A 137 -6.66 -4.32 -4.75
C ALA A 137 -8.08 -3.85 -5.14
N PRO A 138 -9.16 -4.17 -4.40
CA PRO A 138 -10.48 -3.58 -4.64
C PRO A 138 -10.50 -2.05 -4.60
N MET A 139 -9.82 -1.42 -3.62
CA MET A 139 -9.70 0.03 -3.53
C MET A 139 -9.03 0.62 -4.77
N VAL A 140 -7.93 0.01 -5.21
CA VAL A 140 -7.22 0.45 -6.42
C VAL A 140 -8.08 0.26 -7.67
N ALA A 141 -8.86 -0.82 -7.76
CA ALA A 141 -9.77 -1.05 -8.89
C ALA A 141 -10.84 0.05 -8.98
N ALA A 142 -11.45 0.40 -7.85
CA ALA A 142 -12.47 1.43 -7.78
C ALA A 142 -11.92 2.84 -8.09
N ALA A 143 -10.68 3.12 -7.67
CA ALA A 143 -10.01 4.38 -7.97
C ALA A 143 -9.62 4.47 -9.46
N PHE A 144 -9.11 3.38 -10.04
CA PHE A 144 -8.75 3.34 -11.46
C PHE A 144 -9.95 3.56 -12.38
N ALA A 145 -11.12 3.02 -12.02
CA ALA A 145 -12.36 3.23 -12.79
C ALA A 145 -12.83 4.69 -12.86
N GLN A 146 -12.30 5.57 -12.01
CA GLN A 146 -12.58 7.01 -11.98
C GLN A 146 -11.51 7.86 -12.68
N LEU A 147 -10.42 7.24 -13.14
CA LEU A 147 -9.41 7.89 -13.96
C LEU A 147 -9.91 7.85 -15.42
N HIS A 148 -10.42 8.98 -15.90
CA HIS A 148 -10.93 9.17 -17.27
C HIS A 148 -9.98 10.05 -18.07
#